data_AF-A0A6F8EMM4-F1
#
_entry.id   AF-A0A6F8EMM4-F1
#
_cell.length_a   1.000
_cell.length_b   1.000
_cell.length_c   1.000
_cell.angle_alpha   90.00
_cell.angle_beta   90.00
_cell.angle_gamma   90.00
#
_symmetry.space_group_name_H-M   'P 1'
#
loop_
_entity.id
_entity.type
_entity.pdbx_description
1 polymer ?
#
loop_
_entity_poly.entity_id
_entity_poly.type
_entity_poly.pdbx_seq_one_letter_code
_entity_poly.pdbx_strand_id
1 'polypeptide(L)'
;MSCGLLEIKGKNGANMDFCLPKVYPFPPKSLYIEHEKDGQFLREMLMRLLSSTPLVQLEVILVDALSLGGIFNLVRRILDKDNDFIYQQKILTESEEIKEALKYLYEYLKVNLQEKLAGFKDFAHYNEIKEDPLPLKALFLSGVDALSSDALYYLEKNHAFWL
;
A
#
# COMPACT_ATOMS: atom_id res chain seq x y z
N MET A 1 -12.49 7.26 17.20
CA MET A 1 -13.17 8.41 16.58
C MET A 1 -14.35 7.87 15.79
N SER A 2 -15.36 8.66 15.46
CA SER A 2 -16.48 8.20 14.63
C SER A 2 -16.62 9.11 13.42
N CYS A 3 -16.85 8.51 12.26
CA CYS A 3 -17.06 9.25 11.02
C CYS A 3 -18.53 9.12 10.62
N GLY A 4 -19.17 10.24 10.30
CA GLY A 4 -20.57 10.28 9.87
C GLY A 4 -20.66 10.23 8.35
N LEU A 5 -21.41 9.28 7.81
CA LEU A 5 -21.83 9.28 6.41
C LEU A 5 -23.30 9.66 6.31
N LEU A 6 -23.62 10.56 5.38
CA LEU A 6 -24.98 10.98 5.05
C LEU A 6 -25.57 10.01 4.03
N GLU A 7 -26.60 9.26 4.42
CA GLU A 7 -27.37 8.42 3.52
C GLU A 7 -28.68 9.13 3.16
N ILE A 8 -28.88 9.43 1.87
CA ILE A 8 -30.12 10.05 1.37
C ILE A 8 -31.09 8.92 1.00
N LYS A 9 -32.12 8.69 1.83
CA LYS A 9 -33.20 7.76 1.51
C LYS A 9 -34.43 8.51 1.01
N GLY A 10 -34.58 8.61 -0.30
CA GLY A 10 -35.83 9.03 -0.92
C GLY A 10 -36.67 7.83 -1.33
N LYS A 11 -37.79 7.57 -0.63
CA LYS A 11 -38.93 6.85 -1.22
C LYS A 11 -40.27 7.36 -0.65
N ASN A 12 -41.09 7.84 -1.58
CA ASN A 12 -42.54 8.00 -1.53
C ASN A 12 -43.09 9.17 -0.69
N GLY A 13 -43.16 10.34 -1.33
CA GLY A 13 -44.36 11.20 -1.29
C GLY A 13 -44.61 12.09 -0.07
N ALA A 14 -43.78 12.05 0.97
CA ALA A 14 -43.81 13.04 2.05
C ALA A 14 -42.40 13.61 2.23
N ASN A 15 -42.19 14.82 1.72
CA ASN A 15 -40.89 15.45 1.57
C ASN A 15 -40.40 16.03 2.90
N MET A 16 -39.79 15.20 3.75
CA MET A 16 -38.89 15.66 4.80
C MET A 16 -37.61 14.85 4.76
N ASP A 17 -36.53 15.50 4.32
CA ASP A 17 -35.18 14.93 4.26
C ASP A 17 -34.63 14.75 5.68
N PHE A 18 -34.85 13.57 6.26
CA PHE A 18 -34.22 13.23 7.53
C PHE A 18 -32.80 12.71 7.31
N CYS A 19 -31.84 13.61 7.48
CA CYS A 19 -30.42 13.29 7.57
C CYS A 19 -30.12 12.59 8.89
N LEU A 20 -30.15 11.25 8.92
CA LEU A 20 -29.62 10.50 10.06
C LEU A 20 -28.12 10.26 9.84
N PRO A 21 -27.22 10.92 10.59
CA PRO A 21 -25.80 10.61 10.51
C PRO A 21 -25.60 9.17 10.97
N LYS A 22 -25.28 8.29 10.02
CA LYS A 22 -24.82 6.95 10.36
C LYS A 22 -23.41 7.09 10.91
N VAL A 23 -23.31 6.94 12.22
CA VAL A 23 -22.05 6.91 12.96
C VAL A 23 -21.38 5.59 12.62
N TYR A 24 -20.38 5.62 11.73
CA TYR A 24 -19.51 4.48 11.52
C TYR A 24 -18.35 4.55 12.52
N PRO A 25 -18.05 3.45 13.23
CA PRO A 25 -16.82 3.37 14.00
C PRO A 25 -15.66 3.58 13.03
N PHE A 26 -14.84 4.59 13.30
CA PHE A 26 -13.63 4.87 12.52
C PHE A 26 -12.39 4.70 13.42
N PRO A 27 -11.43 3.87 13.01
CA PRO A 27 -11.36 3.17 11.72
C PRO A 27 -12.38 2.00 11.62
N PRO A 28 -12.91 1.60 10.43
CA PRO A 28 -13.78 0.42 10.30
C PRO A 28 -13.14 -0.84 10.89
N LYS A 29 -13.93 -1.84 11.30
CA LYS A 29 -13.42 -3.09 11.89
C LYS A 29 -12.33 -3.78 11.04
N SER A 30 -12.42 -3.67 9.71
CA SER A 30 -11.40 -4.11 8.75
C SER A 30 -10.11 -3.29 8.73
N LEU A 31 -9.93 -2.38 9.66
CA LEU A 31 -8.70 -1.66 9.90
C LEU A 31 -8.22 -1.94 11.33
N TYR A 32 -8.75 -2.94 12.04
CA TYR A 32 -8.24 -3.42 13.32
C TYR A 32 -7.60 -4.79 13.13
N ILE A 33 -6.31 -4.88 13.41
CA ILE A 33 -5.55 -6.12 13.32
C ILE A 33 -6.00 -7.05 14.45
N GLU A 34 -6.85 -8.02 14.13
CA GLU A 34 -7.31 -9.02 15.10
C GLU A 34 -6.38 -10.25 15.14
N HIS A 35 -5.75 -10.62 14.02
CA HIS A 35 -4.83 -11.76 13.91
C HIS A 35 -3.71 -11.52 12.86
N GLU A 36 -2.45 -11.72 13.23
CA GLU A 36 -1.28 -11.65 12.31
C GLU A 36 -1.21 -12.82 11.31
N LYS A 37 -1.99 -13.89 11.52
CA LYS A 37 -1.78 -15.17 10.81
C LYS A 37 -2.45 -15.29 9.45
N ASP A 38 -3.30 -14.35 9.06
CA ASP A 38 -4.09 -14.45 7.84
C ASP A 38 -3.80 -13.31 6.86
N GLY A 39 -4.01 -13.56 5.56
CA GLY A 39 -3.92 -12.54 4.49
C GLY A 39 -4.83 -11.31 4.72
N GLN A 40 -5.76 -11.40 5.68
CA GLN A 40 -6.49 -10.26 6.20
C GLN A 40 -5.54 -9.16 6.73
N PHE A 41 -4.50 -9.50 7.50
CA PHE A 41 -3.55 -8.52 8.05
C PHE A 41 -2.94 -7.60 6.96
N LEU A 42 -2.41 -8.19 5.88
CA LEU A 42 -1.81 -7.44 4.76
C LEU A 42 -2.82 -6.50 4.10
N ARG A 43 -4.07 -6.97 3.96
CA ARG A 43 -5.16 -6.16 3.41
C ARG A 43 -5.50 -4.98 4.32
N GLU A 44 -5.58 -5.19 5.63
CA GLU A 44 -5.90 -4.10 6.58
C GLU A 44 -4.79 -3.07 6.64
N MET A 45 -3.53 -3.51 6.63
CA MET A 45 -2.35 -2.63 6.58
C MET A 45 -2.31 -1.80 5.31
N LEU A 46 -2.63 -2.40 4.15
CA LEU A 46 -2.74 -1.67 2.90
C LEU A 46 -3.80 -0.58 2.99
N MET A 47 -5.00 -0.91 3.50
CA MET A 47 -6.07 0.07 3.63
C MET A 47 -5.71 1.21 4.60
N ARG A 48 -5.00 0.92 5.70
CA ARG A 48 -4.49 1.94 6.62
C ARG A 48 -3.52 2.88 5.92
N LEU A 49 -2.57 2.33 5.16
CA LEU A 49 -1.59 3.10 4.41
C LEU A 49 -2.27 4.04 3.41
N LEU A 50 -3.19 3.52 2.60
CA LEU A 50 -3.95 4.31 1.62
C LEU A 50 -4.81 5.41 2.26
N SER A 51 -5.26 5.21 3.51
CA SER A 51 -6.03 6.23 4.24
C SER A 51 -5.17 7.32 4.91
N SER A 52 -3.87 7.07 5.10
CA SER A 52 -2.99 7.93 5.91
C SER A 52 -1.93 8.67 5.10
N THR A 53 -1.67 8.24 3.86
CA THR A 53 -0.58 8.75 3.03
C THR A 53 -1.12 9.38 1.74
N PRO A 54 -0.65 10.56 1.32
CA PRO A 54 -0.99 11.13 0.02
C PRO A 54 -0.58 10.19 -1.13
N LEU A 55 -1.52 9.83 -2.00
CA LEU A 55 -1.28 8.86 -3.09
C LEU A 55 -0.22 9.34 -4.09
N VAL A 56 -0.10 10.66 -4.29
CA VAL A 56 0.89 11.28 -5.20
C VAL A 56 2.33 10.98 -4.78
N GLN A 57 2.58 10.72 -3.50
CA GLN A 57 3.91 10.44 -2.96
C GLN A 57 4.07 8.96 -2.58
N LEU A 58 3.15 8.09 -2.98
CA LEU A 58 3.15 6.69 -2.61
C LEU A 58 3.31 5.83 -3.86
N GLU A 59 4.18 4.83 -3.78
CA GLU A 59 4.17 3.72 -4.72
C GLU A 59 4.05 2.41 -3.95
N VAL A 60 3.04 1.60 -4.29
CA VAL A 60 2.74 0.33 -3.64
C VAL A 60 3.09 -0.81 -4.59
N ILE A 61 3.96 -1.69 -4.13
CA ILE A 61 4.31 -2.95 -4.81
C ILE A 61 3.55 -4.07 -4.10
N LEU A 62 2.67 -4.76 -4.83
CA LEU A 62 1.84 -5.83 -4.30
C LEU A 62 2.30 -7.17 -4.86
N VAL A 63 2.73 -8.07 -4.00
CA VAL A 63 3.21 -9.41 -4.36
C VAL A 63 2.38 -10.47 -3.66
N ASP A 64 1.87 -11.41 -4.46
CA ASP A 64 1.10 -12.56 -4.00
C ASP A 64 1.59 -13.83 -4.71
N ALA A 65 2.64 -14.45 -4.16
CA ALA A 65 3.30 -15.59 -4.77
C ALA A 65 2.54 -16.91 -4.63
N LEU A 66 1.52 -16.98 -3.74
CA LEU A 66 0.84 -18.23 -3.38
C LEU A 66 -0.62 -18.29 -3.85
N SER A 67 -1.34 -17.16 -3.85
CA SER A 67 -2.80 -17.17 -4.02
C SER A 67 -3.28 -16.48 -5.30
N LEU A 68 -2.39 -16.27 -6.27
CA LEU A 68 -2.70 -15.68 -7.58
C LEU A 68 -3.41 -14.32 -7.47
N GLY A 69 -3.03 -13.52 -6.47
CA GLY A 69 -3.64 -12.22 -6.18
C GLY A 69 -4.94 -12.30 -5.37
N GLY A 70 -5.24 -13.45 -4.75
CA GLY A 70 -6.41 -13.64 -3.89
C GLY A 70 -6.39 -12.76 -2.65
N ILE A 71 -5.21 -12.56 -2.04
CA ILE A 71 -5.06 -11.73 -0.84
C ILE A 71 -5.39 -10.27 -1.14
N PHE A 72 -4.95 -9.78 -2.30
CA PHE A 72 -5.17 -8.40 -2.74
C PHE A 72 -6.35 -8.27 -3.71
N ASN A 73 -7.31 -9.20 -3.72
CA ASN A 73 -8.44 -9.14 -4.65
C ASN A 73 -9.26 -7.84 -4.53
N LEU A 74 -9.32 -7.24 -3.33
CA LEU A 74 -9.90 -5.91 -3.17
C LEU A 74 -9.22 -4.85 -4.03
N VAL A 75 -7.90 -4.93 -4.14
CA VAL A 75 -7.09 -3.96 -4.87
C VAL A 75 -7.46 -3.97 -6.34
N ARG A 76 -7.88 -5.12 -6.90
CA ARG A 76 -8.34 -5.21 -8.29
C ARG A 76 -9.47 -4.24 -8.62
N ARG A 77 -10.26 -3.80 -7.62
CA ARG A 77 -11.31 -2.79 -7.80
C ARG A 77 -10.80 -1.36 -7.86
N ILE A 78 -9.58 -1.13 -7.36
CA ILE A 78 -8.89 0.17 -7.37
C ILE A 78 -7.70 0.19 -8.34
N LEU A 79 -7.40 -0.94 -9.02
CA LEU A 79 -6.53 -0.98 -10.19
C LEU A 79 -7.25 -0.30 -11.36
N ASP A 80 -7.29 1.03 -11.32
CA ASP A 80 -7.77 1.87 -12.42
C ASP A 80 -6.56 2.50 -13.12
N LYS A 81 -6.72 2.84 -14.40
CA LYS A 81 -5.64 3.44 -15.21
C LYS A 81 -5.18 4.79 -14.66
N ASP A 82 -6.07 5.47 -13.96
CA ASP A 82 -5.81 6.78 -13.34
C ASP A 82 -5.05 6.65 -11.99
N ASN A 83 -4.88 5.42 -11.48
CA ASN A 83 -4.16 5.15 -10.24
C ASN A 83 -2.73 4.66 -10.54
N ASP A 84 -1.80 5.61 -10.63
CA ASP A 84 -0.38 5.38 -10.89
C ASP A 84 0.43 4.94 -9.66
N PHE A 85 -0.13 5.11 -8.45
CA PHE A 85 0.52 4.73 -7.19
C PHE A 85 0.69 3.22 -6.99
N ILE A 86 0.16 2.37 -7.87
CA ILE A 86 0.37 0.90 -7.81
C ILE A 86 1.36 0.50 -8.90
N TYR A 87 2.45 -0.15 -8.48
CA TYR A 87 3.52 -0.58 -9.39
C TYR A 87 2.96 -1.47 -10.51
N GLN A 88 3.22 -1.06 -11.76
CA GLN A 88 2.73 -1.72 -12.98
C GLN A 88 1.19 -1.93 -13.03
N GLN A 89 0.42 -1.24 -12.17
CA GLN A 89 -1.03 -1.38 -12.06
C GLN A 89 -1.50 -2.84 -11.94
N LYS A 90 -0.71 -3.70 -11.28
CA LYS A 90 -1.05 -5.11 -11.12
C LYS A 90 -0.58 -5.69 -9.79
N ILE A 91 -1.13 -6.86 -9.47
CA ILE A 91 -0.64 -7.69 -8.37
C ILE A 91 0.35 -8.67 -8.99
N LEU A 92 1.57 -8.69 -8.48
CA LEU A 92 2.65 -9.53 -8.98
C LEU A 92 2.48 -10.96 -8.45
N THR A 93 2.32 -11.91 -9.36
CA THR A 93 2.15 -13.33 -9.04
C THR A 93 3.25 -14.20 -9.67
N GLU A 94 3.84 -13.73 -10.76
CA GLU A 94 4.87 -14.46 -11.50
C GLU A 94 6.26 -14.24 -10.89
N SER A 95 7.02 -15.32 -10.72
CA SER A 95 8.33 -15.29 -10.04
C SER A 95 9.33 -14.31 -10.67
N GLU A 96 9.34 -14.23 -12.01
CA GLU A 96 10.25 -13.31 -12.73
C GLU A 96 9.86 -11.84 -12.50
N GLU A 97 8.57 -11.53 -12.53
CA GLU A 97 8.06 -10.18 -12.28
C GLU A 97 8.33 -9.75 -10.83
N ILE A 98 8.20 -10.68 -9.88
CA ILE A 98 8.51 -10.44 -8.47
C ILE A 98 10.00 -10.12 -8.31
N LYS A 99 10.88 -10.89 -8.95
CA LYS A 99 12.33 -10.63 -8.93
C LYS A 99 12.64 -9.25 -9.49
N GLU A 100 12.06 -8.88 -10.62
CA GLU A 100 12.26 -7.56 -11.23
C GLU A 100 11.78 -6.43 -10.32
N ALA A 101 10.62 -6.57 -9.68
CA ALA A 101 10.10 -5.57 -8.76
C ALA A 101 10.99 -5.40 -7.51
N LEU A 102 11.51 -6.50 -6.96
CA LEU A 102 12.44 -6.45 -5.82
C LEU A 102 13.79 -5.84 -6.21
N LYS A 103 14.28 -6.12 -7.42
CA LYS A 103 15.48 -5.49 -7.96
C LYS A 103 15.28 -3.99 -8.19
N TYR A 104 14.13 -3.60 -8.76
CA TYR A 104 13.75 -2.20 -8.93
C TYR A 104 13.75 -1.45 -7.58
N LEU A 105 13.14 -2.04 -6.55
CA LEU A 105 13.13 -1.46 -5.20
C LEU A 105 14.55 -1.31 -4.64
N TYR A 106 15.40 -2.32 -4.85
CA TYR A 106 16.80 -2.30 -4.41
C TYR A 106 17.59 -1.18 -5.09
N GLU A 107 17.45 -1.02 -6.41
CA GLU A 107 18.11 0.05 -7.16
C GLU A 107 17.65 1.42 -6.70
N TYR A 108 16.35 1.61 -6.45
CA TYR A 108 15.81 2.84 -5.89
C TYR A 108 16.43 3.18 -4.53
N LEU A 109 16.44 2.23 -3.60
CA LEU A 109 17.00 2.44 -2.26
C LEU A 109 18.49 2.76 -2.33
N LYS A 110 19.24 2.03 -3.17
CA LYS A 110 20.66 2.24 -3.37
C LYS A 110 20.98 3.65 -3.87
N VAL A 111 20.29 4.12 -4.92
CA VAL A 111 20.51 5.46 -5.50
C VAL A 111 20.15 6.54 -4.47
N ASN A 112 19.01 6.41 -3.80
CA ASN A 112 18.57 7.41 -2.84
C ASN A 112 19.52 7.54 -1.65
N LEU A 113 20.01 6.43 -1.11
CA LEU A 113 20.94 6.45 0.02
C LEU A 113 22.30 7.05 -0.36
N GLN A 114 22.81 6.70 -1.53
CA GLN A 114 24.15 7.12 -1.95
C GLN A 114 24.20 8.56 -2.44
N GLU A 115 23.17 9.01 -3.18
CA GLU A 115 23.22 10.29 -3.88
C GLU A 115 22.36 11.37 -3.22
N LYS A 116 21.16 11.01 -2.76
CA LYS A 116 20.16 12.00 -2.30
C LYS A 116 20.17 12.20 -0.79
N LEU A 117 20.36 11.14 -0.01
CA LEU A 117 20.35 11.19 1.45
C LEU A 117 21.72 11.48 2.06
N ALA A 118 22.78 11.58 1.24
CA ALA A 118 24.09 12.03 1.68
C ALA A 118 24.00 13.46 2.24
N GLY A 119 24.03 13.59 3.57
CA GLY A 119 23.90 14.88 4.28
C GLY A 119 22.51 15.14 4.87
N PHE A 120 21.57 14.20 4.77
CA PHE A 120 20.27 14.26 5.44
C PHE A 120 20.17 13.19 6.53
N LYS A 121 19.42 13.48 7.59
CA LYS A 121 19.20 12.54 8.70
C LYS A 121 18.37 11.33 8.28
N ASP A 122 17.32 11.56 7.51
CA ASP A 122 16.36 10.56 7.05
C ASP A 122 15.56 11.07 5.84
N PHE A 123 14.68 10.22 5.30
CA PHE A 123 13.81 10.55 4.16
C PHE A 123 12.84 11.70 4.45
N ALA A 124 12.33 11.81 5.68
CA ALA A 124 11.38 12.87 6.03
C ALA A 124 12.08 14.23 6.00
N HIS A 125 13.27 14.32 6.59
CA HIS A 125 14.12 15.51 6.55
C HIS A 125 14.50 15.91 5.12
N TYR A 126 14.77 14.94 4.23
CA TYR A 126 15.02 15.24 2.82
C TYR A 126 13.77 15.85 2.14
N ASN A 127 12.61 15.23 2.32
CA ASN A 127 11.36 15.63 1.67
C ASN A 127 10.81 16.97 2.18
N GLU A 128 11.16 17.39 3.40
CA GLU A 128 10.82 18.72 3.93
C GLU A 128 11.62 19.86 3.28
N ILE A 129 12.86 19.58 2.85
CA ILE A 129 13.82 20.58 2.39
C ILE A 129 13.87 20.69 0.86
N LYS A 130 13.63 19.59 0.15
CA LYS A 130 13.85 19.50 -1.30
C LYS A 130 12.55 19.64 -2.09
N GLU A 131 12.64 20.35 -3.22
CA GLU A 131 11.52 20.54 -4.16
C GLU A 131 11.20 19.28 -4.98
N ASP A 132 12.13 18.31 -5.05
CA ASP A 132 11.93 16.97 -5.66
C ASP A 132 11.81 15.90 -4.56
N PRO A 133 10.62 15.74 -3.94
CA PRO A 133 10.44 14.79 -2.84
C PRO A 133 10.53 13.34 -3.34
N LEU A 134 11.16 12.50 -2.54
CA LEU A 134 11.25 11.07 -2.79
C LEU A 134 9.93 10.37 -2.44
N PRO A 135 9.34 9.59 -3.35
CA PRO A 135 8.13 8.84 -3.07
C PRO A 135 8.39 7.74 -2.03
N LEU A 136 7.44 7.56 -1.12
CA LEU A 136 7.42 6.42 -0.22
C LEU A 136 7.09 5.16 -1.01
N LYS A 137 7.98 4.17 -1.00
CA LYS A 137 7.72 2.85 -1.58
C LYS A 137 7.26 1.88 -0.50
N ALA A 138 6.11 1.24 -0.70
CA ALA A 138 5.57 0.25 0.22
C ALA A 138 5.48 -1.11 -0.46
N LEU A 139 6.18 -2.10 0.09
CA LEU A 139 6.13 -3.48 -0.39
C LEU A 139 5.18 -4.29 0.49
N PHE A 140 4.14 -4.85 -0.12
CA PHE A 140 3.28 -5.87 0.50
C PHE A 140 3.58 -7.21 -0.15
N LEU A 141 4.12 -8.13 0.63
CA LEU A 141 4.58 -9.42 0.16
C LEU A 141 3.87 -10.54 0.92
N SER A 142 3.17 -11.39 0.18
CA SER A 142 2.65 -12.65 0.68
C SER A 142 3.33 -13.84 -0.01
N GLY A 143 3.57 -14.90 0.77
CA GLY A 143 4.17 -16.13 0.27
C GLY A 143 5.68 -16.05 0.09
N VAL A 144 6.38 -15.52 1.10
CA VAL A 144 7.86 -15.44 1.10
C VAL A 144 8.50 -16.80 0.81
N ASP A 145 7.92 -17.89 1.34
CA ASP A 145 8.41 -19.26 1.15
C ASP A 145 8.35 -19.76 -0.30
N ALA A 146 7.54 -19.11 -1.15
CA ALA A 146 7.39 -19.47 -2.56
C ALA A 146 8.29 -18.64 -3.49
N LEU A 147 9.11 -17.74 -2.94
CA LEU A 147 10.02 -16.92 -3.73
C LEU A 147 11.18 -17.73 -4.29
N SER A 148 11.64 -17.34 -5.49
CA SER A 148 12.89 -17.86 -6.05
C SER A 148 14.10 -17.40 -5.23
N SER A 149 15.22 -18.13 -5.35
CA SER A 149 16.48 -17.76 -4.71
C SER A 149 16.93 -16.34 -5.05
N ASP A 150 16.74 -15.93 -6.30
CA ASP A 150 17.12 -14.60 -6.78
C ASP A 150 16.21 -13.52 -6.19
N ALA A 151 14.91 -13.78 -6.10
CA ALA A 151 13.97 -12.87 -5.46
C ALA A 151 14.28 -12.72 -3.96
N LEU A 152 14.57 -13.83 -3.27
CA LEU A 152 14.99 -13.81 -1.86
C LEU A 152 16.27 -13.00 -1.66
N TYR A 153 17.26 -13.14 -2.55
CA TYR A 153 18.48 -12.34 -2.50
C TYR A 153 18.18 -10.83 -2.53
N TYR A 154 17.33 -10.37 -3.45
CA TYR A 154 16.96 -8.95 -3.50
C TYR A 154 16.11 -8.54 -2.30
N LEU A 155 15.23 -9.40 -1.79
CA LEU A 155 14.45 -9.13 -0.58
C LEU A 155 15.36 -8.91 0.63
N GLU A 156 16.37 -9.75 0.84
CA GLU A 156 17.35 -9.61 1.92
C GLU A 156 18.15 -8.32 1.79
N LYS A 157 18.57 -7.97 0.57
CA LYS A 157 19.24 -6.69 0.31
C LYS A 157 18.35 -5.50 0.60
N ASN A 158 17.07 -5.58 0.24
CA ASN A 158 16.09 -4.56 0.60
C ASN A 158 15.95 -4.47 2.11
N HIS A 159 15.75 -5.59 2.83
CA HIS A 159 15.60 -5.63 4.30
C HIS A 159 16.75 -4.93 5.04
N ALA A 160 17.98 -5.08 4.55
CA ALA A 160 19.16 -4.43 5.13
C ALA A 160 19.12 -2.89 5.11
N PHE A 161 18.23 -2.28 4.32
CA PHE A 161 18.04 -0.83 4.29
C PHE A 161 16.89 -0.33 5.18
N TRP A 162 16.07 -1.21 5.74
CA TRP A 162 14.95 -0.84 6.62
C TRP A 162 15.32 -0.88 8.12
N LEU A 163 16.51 -1.39 8.46
CA LEU A 163 17.10 -1.42 9.81
C LEU A 163 18.16 -0.33 9.95
#